data_AF-A0A348TT94-F1
#
_entry.id   AF-A0A348TT94-F1
#
_cell.length_a   1.000
_cell.length_b   1.000
_cell.length_c   1.000
_cell.angle_alpha   90.00
_cell.angle_beta   90.00
_cell.angle_gamma   90.00
#
_symmetry.space_group_name_H-M   'P 1'
#
loop_
_entity.id
_entity.type
_entity.pdbx_description
1 polymer ?
#
loop_
_entity_poly.entity_id
_entity_poly.type
_entity_poly.pdbx_seq_one_letter_code
_entity_poly.pdbx_strand_id
1 'polypeptide(L)'
;MKKTLLILFSLAGIFAQAQTLSMPTIPSAGVTYSVTIKSDTVPHPTQGNWDFSNVTTDATGTIEFEPISSTSYSSSYPNATHVKYEDGGTFFLGFDATEYTFHGEMSVITTSYTNPLVLHTYPFAIGN
;
A
#
# COMPACT_ATOMS: atom_id res chain seq x y z
N MET A 1 -4.68 16.64 -42.33
CA MET A 1 -3.83 17.37 -41.36
C MET A 1 -4.45 17.42 -39.96
N LYS A 2 -5.61 18.09 -39.73
CA LYS A 2 -6.23 18.16 -38.38
C LYS A 2 -6.56 16.80 -37.74
N LYS A 3 -7.14 15.87 -38.51
CA LYS A 3 -7.48 14.51 -38.03
C LYS A 3 -6.23 13.66 -37.73
N THR A 4 -5.19 13.79 -38.55
CA THR A 4 -3.90 13.12 -38.36
C THR A 4 -3.19 13.61 -37.10
N LEU A 5 -3.24 14.92 -36.85
CA LEU A 5 -2.64 15.53 -35.66
C LEU A 5 -3.38 15.13 -34.38
N LEU A 6 -4.72 15.06 -34.42
CA LEU A 6 -5.54 14.58 -33.31
C LEU A 6 -5.19 13.13 -32.94
N ILE A 7 -5.09 12.24 -33.94
CA ILE A 7 -4.70 10.84 -33.72
C ILE A 7 -3.29 10.75 -33.12
N LEU A 8 -2.34 11.53 -33.63
CA LEU A 8 -0.98 11.54 -33.12
C LEU A 8 -0.90 12.00 -31.66
N PHE A 9 -1.64 13.05 -31.29
CA PHE A 9 -1.73 13.51 -29.90
C PHE A 9 -2.49 12.55 -28.99
N SER A 10 -3.54 11.89 -29.48
CA SER A 10 -4.25 10.85 -28.75
C SER A 10 -3.37 9.64 -28.46
N LEU A 11 -2.57 9.17 -29.43
CA LEU A 11 -1.62 8.08 -29.19
C LEU A 11 -0.48 8.50 -28.25
N ALA A 12 0.06 9.71 -28.38
CA ALA A 12 1.09 10.22 -27.48
C ALA A 12 0.59 10.32 -26.02
N GLY A 13 -0.68 10.66 -25.82
CA GLY A 13 -1.31 10.71 -24.49
C GLY A 13 -1.41 9.36 -23.78
N ILE A 14 -1.55 8.26 -24.53
CA ILE A 14 -1.63 6.90 -23.97
C ILE A 14 -0.29 6.49 -23.31
N PHE A 15 0.84 6.92 -23.88
CA PHE A 15 2.17 6.62 -23.33
C PHE A 15 2.63 7.62 -22.27
N ALA A 16 2.04 8.82 -22.22
CA ALA A 16 2.58 9.92 -21.44
C ALA A 16 2.10 10.01 -19.99
N GLN A 17 1.01 9.33 -19.58
CA GLN A 17 0.34 9.63 -18.30
C GLN A 17 -0.27 8.43 -17.55
N ALA A 18 0.07 7.18 -17.86
CA ALA A 18 -0.29 6.09 -16.95
C ALA A 18 0.63 6.15 -15.71
N GLN A 19 0.11 6.60 -14.57
CA GLN A 19 0.82 6.51 -13.30
C GLN A 19 1.15 5.04 -13.03
N THR A 20 2.42 4.71 -13.19
CA THR A 20 2.93 3.39 -12.90
C THR A 20 3.34 3.37 -11.44
N LEU A 21 2.56 2.67 -10.60
CA LEU A 21 3.02 2.36 -9.25
C LEU A 21 4.20 1.39 -9.38
N SER A 22 5.32 1.72 -8.74
CA SER A 22 6.51 0.86 -8.66
C SER A 22 6.71 0.40 -7.23
N MET A 23 7.54 -0.63 -7.04
CA MET A 23 7.93 -1.09 -5.73
C MET A 23 8.50 0.08 -4.91
N PRO A 24 7.99 0.32 -3.68
CA PRO A 24 8.50 1.40 -2.84
C PRO A 24 9.94 1.12 -2.43
N THR A 25 10.73 2.18 -2.28
CA THR A 25 12.03 2.07 -1.62
C THR A 25 11.81 2.16 -0.10
N ILE A 26 11.90 1.03 0.59
CA ILE A 26 11.81 0.97 2.05
C ILE A 26 13.25 1.05 2.61
N PRO A 27 13.55 1.95 3.55
CA PRO A 27 14.88 2.03 4.15
C PRO A 27 15.25 0.72 4.85
N SER A 28 16.52 0.32 4.75
CA SER A 28 17.03 -0.90 5.41
C SER A 28 16.92 -0.89 6.94
N ALA A 29 16.81 0.29 7.55
CA ALA A 29 16.58 0.43 8.99
C ALA A 29 15.09 0.40 9.37
N GLY A 30 14.19 0.23 8.39
CA GLY A 30 12.77 0.43 8.58
C GLY A 30 12.34 1.90 8.49
N VAL A 31 11.06 2.15 8.71
CA VAL A 31 10.45 3.49 8.71
C VAL A 31 9.27 3.55 9.66
N THR A 32 9.16 4.64 10.42
CA THR A 32 8.01 4.93 11.28
C THR A 32 7.30 6.18 10.78
N TYR A 33 6.01 6.07 10.55
CA TYR A 33 5.12 7.16 10.17
C TYR A 33 4.24 7.54 11.36
N SER A 34 4.28 8.80 11.78
CA SER A 34 3.30 9.35 12.70
C SER A 34 1.99 9.65 11.96
N VAL A 35 0.88 9.17 12.50
CA VAL A 35 -0.46 9.34 11.90
C VAL A 35 -1.43 9.95 12.90
N THR A 36 -2.44 10.65 12.38
CA THR A 36 -3.61 11.10 13.14
C THR A 36 -4.81 10.28 12.72
N ILE A 37 -5.59 9.79 13.68
CA ILE A 37 -6.63 8.79 13.46
C ILE A 37 -8.00 9.42 13.70
N LYS A 38 -8.94 9.17 12.79
CA LYS A 38 -10.37 9.34 13.02
C LYS A 38 -10.95 7.96 13.38
N SER A 39 -11.54 7.83 14.57
CA SER A 39 -11.99 6.52 15.08
C SER A 39 -13.37 6.08 14.56
N ASP A 40 -14.01 6.89 13.72
CA ASP A 40 -15.36 6.65 13.20
C ASP A 40 -15.44 7.13 11.73
N THR A 41 -16.59 6.89 11.12
CA THR A 41 -16.99 7.37 9.81
C THR A 41 -16.84 8.89 9.70
N VAL A 42 -16.36 9.32 8.53
CA VAL A 42 -16.31 10.73 8.16
C VAL A 42 -17.52 11.02 7.28
N PRO A 43 -18.45 11.90 7.70
CA PRO A 43 -19.56 12.31 6.86
C PRO A 43 -19.04 12.92 5.55
N HIS A 44 -19.61 12.48 4.42
CA HIS A 44 -19.24 13.00 3.10
C HIS A 44 -20.50 13.23 2.24
N PRO A 45 -20.47 14.17 1.28
CA PRO A 45 -21.58 14.36 0.37
C PRO A 45 -21.74 13.14 -0.56
N THR A 46 -22.98 12.87 -0.98
CA THR A 46 -23.30 11.78 -1.94
C THR A 46 -23.03 12.16 -3.39
N GLN A 47 -22.77 13.45 -3.67
CA GLN A 47 -22.42 13.98 -4.97
C GLN A 47 -21.36 15.08 -4.84
N GLY A 48 -20.56 15.27 -5.89
CA GLY A 48 -19.49 16.27 -5.91
C GLY A 48 -18.22 15.80 -5.21
N ASN A 49 -17.26 16.71 -5.07
CA ASN A 49 -15.96 16.41 -4.50
C ASN A 49 -16.05 16.23 -2.99
N TRP A 50 -15.30 15.26 -2.48
CA TRP A 50 -15.14 15.09 -1.04
C TRP A 50 -14.12 16.11 -0.52
N ASP A 51 -14.55 16.90 0.46
CA ASP A 51 -13.71 17.86 1.18
C ASP A 51 -13.62 17.44 2.65
N PHE A 52 -12.41 17.11 3.08
CA PHE A 52 -12.11 16.70 4.45
C PHE A 52 -11.26 17.73 5.21
N SER A 53 -11.09 18.95 4.68
CA SER A 53 -10.20 19.96 5.28
C SER A 53 -10.58 20.36 6.70
N ASN A 54 -11.85 20.20 7.07
CA ASN A 54 -12.40 20.57 8.37
C ASN A 54 -12.65 19.37 9.29
N VAL A 55 -12.20 18.16 8.89
CA VAL A 55 -12.34 16.96 9.71
C VAL A 55 -11.34 17.00 10.85
N THR A 56 -11.81 16.86 12.09
CA THR A 56 -10.95 16.73 13.26
C THR A 56 -10.64 15.26 13.54
N THR A 57 -9.40 14.96 13.90
CA THR A 57 -8.93 13.63 14.30
C THR A 57 -9.12 13.43 15.81
N ASP A 58 -9.31 12.19 16.22
CA ASP A 58 -9.64 11.82 17.61
C ASP A 58 -8.42 11.32 18.38
N ALA A 59 -7.44 10.74 17.67
CA ALA A 59 -6.23 10.17 18.26
C ALA A 59 -4.99 10.38 17.40
N THR A 60 -3.83 10.02 17.95
CA THR A 60 -2.55 9.91 17.23
C THR A 60 -2.05 8.48 17.35
N GLY A 61 -1.30 8.03 16.35
CA GLY A 61 -0.73 6.70 16.32
C GLY A 61 0.52 6.65 15.46
N THR A 62 1.05 5.44 15.31
CA THR A 62 2.22 5.18 14.47
C THR A 62 1.97 3.97 13.59
N ILE A 63 2.48 4.03 12.37
CA ILE A 63 2.63 2.87 11.50
C ILE A 63 4.13 2.66 11.32
N GLU A 64 4.61 1.48 11.68
CA GLU A 64 6.02 1.14 11.59
C GLU A 64 6.23 -0.01 10.63
N PHE A 65 7.31 0.06 9.85
CA PHE A 65 7.78 -1.00 8.97
C PHE A 65 9.23 -1.32 9.34
N GLU A 66 9.54 -2.60 9.53
CA GLU A 66 10.90 -3.09 9.77
C GLU A 66 11.19 -4.28 8.85
N PRO A 67 12.41 -4.45 8.31
CA PRO A 67 12.78 -5.65 7.59
C PRO A 67 12.62 -6.89 8.48
N ILE A 68 12.03 -7.96 7.96
CA ILE A 68 11.78 -9.16 8.75
C ILE A 68 13.07 -9.80 9.28
N SER A 69 14.18 -9.63 8.55
CA SER A 69 15.50 -10.13 8.93
C SER A 69 16.04 -9.50 10.21
N SER A 70 15.53 -8.33 10.60
CA SER A 70 15.87 -7.66 11.87
C SER A 70 15.01 -8.13 13.04
N THR A 71 13.97 -8.94 12.78
CA THR A 71 12.98 -9.39 13.78
C THR A 71 13.13 -10.86 14.15
N SER A 72 12.51 -11.26 15.26
CA SER A 72 12.41 -12.68 15.65
C SER A 72 11.43 -13.50 14.80
N TYR A 73 10.70 -12.87 13.88
CA TYR A 73 9.60 -13.52 13.14
C TYR A 73 10.04 -14.20 11.84
N SER A 74 11.30 -14.02 11.43
CA SER A 74 11.86 -14.57 10.18
C SER A 74 11.67 -16.08 10.01
N SER A 75 11.72 -16.85 11.09
CA SER A 75 11.46 -18.30 11.04
C SER A 75 9.98 -18.66 10.90
N SER A 76 9.09 -17.85 11.44
CA SER A 76 7.64 -18.12 11.47
C SER A 76 6.93 -17.61 10.21
N TYR A 77 7.47 -16.57 9.58
CA TYR A 77 6.97 -15.97 8.33
C TYR A 77 8.09 -15.89 7.29
N PRO A 78 8.65 -17.03 6.85
CA PRO A 78 9.87 -17.07 6.04
C PRO A 78 9.72 -16.46 4.64
N ASN A 79 8.48 -16.26 4.17
CA ASN A 79 8.20 -15.71 2.85
C ASN A 79 7.93 -14.19 2.88
N ALA A 80 7.81 -13.58 4.06
CA ALA A 80 7.66 -12.14 4.17
C ALA A 80 9.03 -11.45 4.04
N THR A 81 9.01 -10.17 3.68
CA THR A 81 10.22 -9.33 3.60
C THR A 81 10.26 -8.28 4.72
N HIS A 82 9.09 -7.85 5.18
CA HIS A 82 8.91 -6.80 6.17
C HIS A 82 7.81 -7.15 7.16
N VAL A 83 7.90 -6.56 8.33
CA VAL A 83 6.87 -6.58 9.37
C VAL A 83 6.31 -5.18 9.48
N LYS A 84 4.98 -5.07 9.53
CA LYS A 84 4.26 -3.82 9.76
C LYS A 84 3.57 -3.87 11.12
N TYR A 85 3.76 -2.82 11.91
CA TYR A 85 3.03 -2.62 13.17
C TYR A 85 2.06 -1.45 13.01
N GLU A 86 0.79 -1.68 13.29
CA GLU A 86 -0.28 -0.67 13.22
C GLU A 86 -1.39 -1.03 14.20
N ASP A 87 -1.78 -0.08 15.04
CA ASP A 87 -2.91 -0.21 15.98
C ASP A 87 -2.87 -1.49 16.85
N GLY A 88 -1.68 -1.85 17.34
CA GLY A 88 -1.45 -3.08 18.12
C GLY A 88 -1.43 -4.37 17.28
N GLY A 89 -1.74 -4.29 15.98
CA GLY A 89 -1.59 -5.38 15.03
C GLY A 89 -0.15 -5.56 14.55
N THR A 90 0.17 -6.79 14.16
CA THR A 90 1.45 -7.17 13.54
C THR A 90 1.15 -7.90 12.24
N PHE A 91 1.61 -7.35 11.12
CA PHE A 91 1.29 -7.81 9.77
C PHE A 91 2.57 -8.15 9.00
N PHE A 92 2.52 -9.21 8.19
CA PHE A 92 3.67 -9.74 7.47
C PHE A 92 3.53 -9.49 5.98
N LEU A 93 4.48 -8.73 5.42
CA LEU A 93 4.37 -8.14 4.09
C LEU A 93 5.54 -8.55 3.19
N GLY A 94 5.25 -8.80 1.92
CA GLY A 94 6.23 -9.03 0.87
C GLY A 94 6.28 -7.83 -0.07
N PHE A 95 7.49 -7.35 -0.34
CA PHE A 95 7.76 -6.33 -1.33
C PHE A 95 8.81 -6.87 -2.30
N ASP A 96 8.42 -7.08 -3.55
CA ASP A 96 9.35 -7.39 -4.62
C ASP A 96 9.09 -6.51 -5.84
N ALA A 97 9.90 -6.70 -6.89
CA ALA A 97 9.86 -5.87 -8.09
C ALA A 97 8.54 -5.94 -8.86
N THR A 98 7.70 -6.95 -8.58
CA THR A 98 6.50 -7.30 -9.33
C THR A 98 5.22 -7.27 -8.51
N GLU A 99 5.29 -7.41 -7.19
CA GLU A 99 4.10 -7.43 -6.34
C GLU A 99 4.32 -6.95 -4.91
N TYR A 100 3.21 -6.49 -4.33
CA TYR A 100 3.02 -6.29 -2.90
C TYR A 100 2.09 -7.37 -2.37
N THR A 101 2.57 -8.13 -1.39
CA THR A 101 1.91 -9.34 -0.91
C THR A 101 1.69 -9.33 0.60
N PHE A 102 0.64 -10.02 1.03
CA PHE A 102 0.29 -10.24 2.42
C PHE A 102 0.49 -11.71 2.79
N HIS A 103 1.34 -11.95 3.79
CA HIS A 103 1.75 -13.28 4.27
C HIS A 103 1.08 -13.70 5.58
N GLY A 104 0.16 -12.88 6.10
CA GLY A 104 -0.55 -13.13 7.35
C GLY A 104 -0.35 -12.02 8.37
N GLU A 105 -0.90 -12.23 9.55
CA GLU A 105 -0.79 -11.33 10.70
C GLU A 105 -0.59 -12.13 11.99
N MET A 106 -0.56 -11.46 13.14
CA MET A 106 -0.57 -12.04 14.49
C MET A 106 -1.55 -11.34 15.46
N SER A 107 -2.59 -10.68 14.94
CA SER A 107 -3.64 -10.05 15.76
C SER A 107 -4.89 -10.93 15.88
N VAL A 108 -5.45 -11.38 14.76
CA VAL A 108 -6.67 -12.18 14.68
C VAL A 108 -6.38 -13.53 14.03
N ILE A 109 -5.60 -13.54 12.96
CA ILE A 109 -5.08 -14.72 12.28
C ILE A 109 -3.62 -14.88 12.71
N THR A 110 -3.19 -16.05 13.16
CA THR A 110 -1.82 -16.27 13.70
C THR A 110 -1.02 -17.29 12.88
N THR A 111 -1.38 -17.46 11.62
CA THR A 111 -0.77 -18.43 10.70
C THR A 111 -0.11 -17.72 9.53
N SER A 112 1.11 -18.13 9.20
CA SER A 112 1.78 -17.73 7.96
C SER A 112 1.08 -18.36 6.76
N TYR A 113 0.84 -17.57 5.74
CA TYR A 113 0.24 -18.04 4.50
C TYR A 113 1.30 -18.66 3.60
N THR A 114 1.11 -19.93 3.22
CA THR A 114 1.98 -20.61 2.26
C THR A 114 1.93 -19.93 0.90
N ASN A 115 0.72 -19.59 0.44
CA ASN A 115 0.48 -18.78 -0.75
C ASN A 115 0.04 -17.39 -0.29
N PRO A 116 0.81 -16.32 -0.54
CA PRO A 116 0.42 -14.99 -0.10
C PRO A 116 -0.81 -14.47 -0.86
N LEU A 117 -1.52 -13.54 -0.23
CA LEU A 117 -2.52 -12.73 -0.92
C LEU A 117 -1.80 -11.60 -1.65
N VAL A 118 -1.93 -11.54 -2.97
CA VAL A 118 -1.44 -10.40 -3.76
C VAL A 118 -2.35 -9.21 -3.51
N LEU A 119 -1.81 -8.15 -2.91
CA LEU A 119 -2.54 -6.91 -2.63
C LEU A 119 -2.55 -5.99 -3.86
N HIS A 120 -1.41 -5.83 -4.52
CA HIS A 120 -1.32 -5.21 -5.85
C HIS A 120 -0.05 -5.64 -6.59
N THR A 121 -0.06 -5.50 -7.92
CA THR A 121 1.10 -5.76 -8.77
C THR A 121 1.82 -4.46 -9.17
N TYR A 122 3.08 -4.60 -9.55
CA TYR A 122 3.93 -3.58 -10.13
C TYR A 122 4.34 -3.98 -11.56
N PRO A 123 4.26 -3.08 -12.56
CA PRO A 123 3.51 -1.82 -12.53
C PRO A 123 2.04 -2.09 -12.19
N PHE A 124 1.34 -1.13 -11.58
CA PHE A 124 -0.11 -1.27 -11.32
C PHE A 124 -0.82 -1.60 -12.64
N ALA A 125 -1.20 -2.87 -12.80
CA ALA A 125 -1.95 -3.34 -13.94
C ALA A 125 -3.43 -3.22 -13.56
N ILE A 126 -4.22 -2.55 -14.39
CA ILE A 126 -5.68 -2.70 -14.32
C ILE A 126 -5.93 -4.20 -14.57
N GLY A 127 -6.57 -4.87 -13.60
CA GLY A 127 -6.84 -6.30 -13.68
C GLY A 127 -7.39 -6.71 -15.05
N ASN A 128 -7.01 -7.90 -15.51
CA ASN A 128 -7.48 -8.47 -16.78
C ASN A 128 -9.01 -8.49 -16.87
#